data_AF-A0A354TIH3-F1
#
_entry.id   AF-A0A354TIH3-F1
#
_cell.length_a   1.000
_cell.length_b   1.000
_cell.length_c   1.000
_cell.angle_alpha   90.00
_cell.angle_beta   90.00
_cell.angle_gamma   90.00
#
_symmetry.space_group_name_H-M   'P 1'
#
loop_
_entity.id
_entity.type
_entity.pdbx_description
1 polymer ?
#
loop_
_entity_poly.entity_id
_entity_poly.type
_entity_poly.pdbx_seq_one_letter_code
_entity_poly.pdbx_strand_id
1 'polypeptide(L)'
;MALVFERIQTEGIAELSYLLGDDSDGVAAVIDPTPDVDKYIELAREKKVSITHVFETHIHADLVSGARELCARVGSARVFVSHEGDARYGFDHEKLMDGDKFTFGKTVVTVKHTPGHTPEHVSYLMAAADHPRTPWGVLTGDSLFVNSAGRPDLLGSSETEKLTKELFHTLRQFFLKLPDGVMIYPAHGSGSPCGADIGDRLESSIGHERKFNPYLQLPNFKKFKEHALGSAPPVPAYYPRMKKLNAKGPAVLGNLPRVPGLPAKTFKQAVDEKAGVLVDTRMMLGFGGGHIKGAVNIGASPMLSIWAGWLLEPDEPILLVLDSDTDVDEVVKLFIRTGYTQFAGYLVGGMKAWDNAGFELEEVGQKTVHEIKEAAKQLQIVDVRSPTEWAEGRVPGAAHMFLPELRKKAARLDKHKPVAVYCESGYRASIGASILKQEGFEDVSNVPGSWQAWKKARFPVEKGGDKE
;
A
#
# COMPACT_ATOMS: atom_id res chain seq x y z
N MET A 1 -23.80 6.39 -26.77
CA MET A 1 -23.43 7.64 -26.11
C MET A 1 -23.70 7.45 -24.64
N ALA A 2 -22.67 7.01 -23.94
CA ALA A 2 -22.74 6.63 -22.54
C ALA A 2 -21.54 7.23 -21.80
N LEU A 3 -21.81 7.66 -20.58
CA LEU A 3 -20.79 7.90 -19.57
C LEU A 3 -19.85 6.69 -19.51
N VAL A 4 -18.56 6.93 -19.71
CA VAL A 4 -17.51 5.95 -19.38
C VAL A 4 -17.10 6.24 -17.95
N PHE A 5 -17.39 5.33 -17.02
CA PHE A 5 -16.94 5.45 -15.64
C PHE A 5 -16.52 4.08 -15.14
N GLU A 6 -15.21 3.89 -15.00
CA GLU A 6 -14.61 2.61 -14.64
C GLU A 6 -13.67 2.80 -13.45
N ARG A 7 -13.75 1.88 -12.49
CA ARG A 7 -12.83 1.82 -11.35
C ARG A 7 -11.72 0.83 -11.67
N ILE A 8 -10.48 1.24 -11.40
CA ILE A 8 -9.29 0.39 -11.49
C ILE A 8 -8.80 0.16 -10.07
N GLN A 9 -8.80 -1.11 -9.63
CA GLN A 9 -8.26 -1.47 -8.32
C GLN A 9 -6.82 -1.94 -8.45
N THR A 10 -5.93 -1.33 -7.68
CA THR A 10 -4.53 -1.78 -7.56
C THR A 10 -4.36 -2.54 -6.25
N GLU A 11 -4.39 -3.87 -6.34
CA GLU A 11 -4.19 -4.74 -5.18
C GLU A 11 -2.84 -4.47 -4.50
N GLY A 12 -2.78 -4.77 -3.19
CA GLY A 12 -1.55 -4.71 -2.40
C GLY A 12 -1.28 -3.36 -1.76
N ILE A 13 -1.53 -2.28 -2.49
CA ILE A 13 -1.61 -0.91 -1.93
C ILE A 13 -3.07 -0.49 -1.66
N ALA A 14 -4.03 -1.32 -2.09
CA ALA A 14 -5.47 -1.11 -1.92
C ALA A 14 -5.96 0.24 -2.49
N GLU A 15 -5.30 0.71 -3.54
CA GLU A 15 -5.59 1.95 -4.24
C GLU A 15 -6.72 1.73 -5.27
N LEU A 16 -7.51 2.78 -5.48
CA LEU A 16 -8.62 2.85 -6.42
C LEU A 16 -8.45 4.10 -7.30
N SER A 17 -8.11 3.88 -8.57
CA SER A 17 -8.10 4.93 -9.59
C SER A 17 -9.39 4.86 -10.42
N TYR A 18 -9.67 5.92 -11.16
CA TYR A 18 -10.89 5.99 -11.96
C TYR A 18 -10.62 6.51 -13.36
N LEU A 19 -11.22 5.88 -14.36
CA LEU A 19 -11.35 6.42 -15.71
C LEU A 19 -12.75 7.02 -15.86
N LEU A 20 -12.82 8.33 -16.10
CA LEU A 20 -14.08 9.07 -16.29
C LEU A 20 -14.07 9.76 -17.66
N GLY A 21 -15.05 9.50 -18.50
CA GLY A 21 -15.12 10.11 -19.82
C GLY A 21 -16.48 9.98 -20.47
N ASP A 22 -16.51 10.29 -21.77
CA ASP A 22 -17.68 10.13 -22.62
C ASP A 22 -17.23 9.51 -23.95
N ASP A 23 -17.83 8.37 -24.31
CA ASP A 23 -17.47 7.62 -25.51
C ASP A 23 -17.84 8.33 -26.81
N SER A 24 -18.75 9.31 -26.75
CA SER A 24 -19.19 10.08 -27.90
C SER A 24 -18.26 11.24 -28.23
N ASP A 25 -17.73 11.90 -27.20
CA ASP A 25 -16.68 12.90 -27.35
C ASP A 25 -15.30 12.25 -27.54
N GLY A 26 -15.16 10.97 -27.16
CA GLY A 26 -13.92 10.21 -27.30
C GLY A 26 -12.82 10.72 -26.37
N VAL A 27 -13.17 11.36 -25.25
CA VAL A 27 -12.23 11.92 -24.26
C VAL A 27 -12.51 11.37 -22.86
N ALA A 28 -11.44 11.18 -22.10
CA ALA A 28 -11.50 10.77 -20.71
C ALA A 28 -10.41 11.42 -19.85
N ALA A 29 -10.65 11.37 -18.55
CA ALA A 29 -9.72 11.67 -17.48
C ALA A 29 -9.38 10.40 -16.70
N VAL A 30 -8.16 10.35 -16.17
CA VAL A 30 -7.78 9.39 -15.13
C VAL A 30 -7.57 10.13 -13.82
N ILE A 31 -8.14 9.63 -12.74
CA ILE A 31 -8.01 10.18 -11.39
C ILE A 31 -7.16 9.23 -10.55
N ASP A 32 -6.12 9.77 -9.91
CA ASP A 32 -5.16 9.09 -9.03
C ASP A 32 -4.44 7.88 -9.68
N PRO A 33 -3.79 8.01 -10.85
CA PRO A 33 -3.10 6.88 -11.45
C PRO A 33 -1.88 6.43 -10.65
N THR A 34 -1.61 5.13 -10.69
CA THR A 34 -0.40 4.43 -10.21
C THR A 34 0.68 4.37 -11.31
N PRO A 35 1.96 4.07 -11.00
CA PRO A 35 3.05 4.21 -11.97
C PRO A 35 3.08 3.08 -13.01
N ASP A 36 2.42 1.95 -12.77
CA ASP A 36 2.16 0.90 -13.75
C ASP A 36 0.99 1.28 -14.68
N VAL A 37 1.24 2.27 -15.55
CA VAL A 37 0.18 3.00 -16.28
C VAL A 37 -0.47 2.25 -17.44
N ASP A 38 0.07 1.11 -17.85
CA ASP A 38 -0.40 0.36 -19.03
C ASP A 38 -1.88 -0.02 -18.89
N LYS A 39 -2.33 -0.38 -17.68
CA LYS A 39 -3.73 -0.70 -17.40
C LYS A 39 -4.71 0.43 -17.74
N TYR A 40 -4.31 1.68 -17.58
CA TYR A 40 -5.15 2.83 -17.94
C TYR A 40 -5.20 3.03 -19.46
N ILE A 41 -4.06 2.85 -20.12
CA ILE A 41 -3.93 3.00 -21.58
C ILE A 41 -4.74 1.91 -22.29
N GLU A 42 -4.65 0.67 -21.81
CA GLU A 42 -5.41 -0.47 -22.32
C GLU A 42 -6.92 -0.26 -22.13
N LEU A 43 -7.34 0.14 -20.92
CA LEU A 43 -8.73 0.44 -20.64
C LEU A 43 -9.27 1.58 -21.51
N ALA A 44 -8.51 2.65 -21.71
CA ALA A 44 -8.91 3.75 -22.58
C ALA A 44 -9.12 3.30 -24.04
N ARG A 45 -8.26 2.40 -24.56
CA ARG A 45 -8.44 1.78 -25.88
C ARG A 45 -9.69 0.91 -25.94
N GLU A 46 -9.94 0.09 -24.93
CA GLU A 46 -11.16 -0.74 -24.83
C GLU A 46 -12.41 0.14 -24.89
N LYS A 47 -12.41 1.24 -24.12
CA LYS A 47 -13.53 2.19 -24.04
C LYS A 47 -13.57 3.20 -25.19
N LYS A 48 -12.61 3.14 -26.12
CA LYS A 48 -12.51 4.03 -27.30
C LYS A 48 -12.44 5.51 -26.94
N VAL A 49 -11.71 5.85 -25.88
CA VAL A 49 -11.51 7.22 -25.41
C VAL A 49 -10.03 7.58 -25.40
N SER A 50 -9.74 8.86 -25.57
CA SER A 50 -8.40 9.43 -25.43
C SER A 50 -8.25 10.03 -24.04
N ILE A 51 -7.23 9.62 -23.31
CA ILE A 51 -6.89 10.24 -22.02
C ILE A 51 -6.32 11.63 -22.32
N THR A 52 -6.99 12.67 -21.80
CA THR A 52 -6.63 14.08 -22.01
C THR A 52 -6.35 14.81 -20.71
N HIS A 53 -6.86 14.28 -19.59
CA HIS A 53 -6.71 14.86 -18.27
C HIS A 53 -6.23 13.79 -17.30
N VAL A 54 -5.29 14.15 -16.44
CA VAL A 54 -4.87 13.32 -15.32
C VAL A 54 -4.99 14.14 -14.05
N PHE A 55 -5.87 13.73 -13.15
CA PHE A 55 -6.16 14.43 -11.91
C PHE A 55 -5.54 13.69 -10.72
N GLU A 56 -5.06 14.45 -9.74
CA GLU A 56 -4.73 13.90 -8.41
C GLU A 56 -5.68 14.49 -7.37
N THR A 57 -6.17 13.67 -6.44
CA THR A 57 -6.93 14.16 -5.28
C THR A 57 -6.00 14.84 -4.27
N HIS A 58 -4.79 14.32 -4.09
CA HIS A 58 -3.81 14.84 -3.14
C HIS A 58 -2.40 14.33 -3.46
N ILE A 59 -1.39 14.84 -2.74
CA ILE A 59 -0.03 14.30 -2.79
C ILE A 59 0.02 12.99 -2.00
N HIS A 60 -0.09 11.88 -2.73
CA HIS A 60 -0.08 10.50 -2.20
C HIS A 60 1.14 10.22 -1.32
N ALA A 61 0.93 9.47 -0.23
CA ALA A 61 1.97 9.12 0.73
C ALA A 61 2.40 7.65 0.64
N ASP A 62 1.59 6.80 0.05
CA ASP A 62 1.69 5.34 0.08
C ASP A 62 2.14 4.74 -1.25
N LEU A 63 2.12 5.55 -2.32
CA LEU A 63 2.51 5.12 -3.65
C LEU A 63 3.19 6.25 -4.42
N VAL A 64 3.87 5.87 -5.50
CA VAL A 64 4.37 6.81 -6.51
C VAL A 64 3.24 7.16 -7.46
N SER A 65 2.93 8.44 -7.62
CA SER A 65 1.92 8.86 -8.60
C SER A 65 2.38 8.53 -10.02
N GLY A 66 1.47 7.92 -10.78
CA GLY A 66 1.62 7.66 -12.21
C GLY A 66 1.29 8.85 -13.09
N ALA A 67 0.94 10.02 -12.54
CA ALA A 67 0.41 11.11 -13.34
C ALA A 67 1.37 11.57 -14.45
N ARG A 68 2.65 11.74 -14.09
CA ARG A 68 3.71 12.10 -15.03
C ARG A 68 3.98 11.00 -16.05
N GLU A 69 4.02 9.75 -15.60
CA GLU A 69 4.27 8.59 -16.46
C GLU A 69 3.15 8.46 -17.50
N LEU A 70 1.89 8.53 -17.06
CA LEU A 70 0.73 8.39 -17.92
C LEU A 70 0.71 9.50 -18.98
N CYS A 71 0.90 10.76 -18.58
CA CYS A 71 0.99 11.89 -19.51
C CYS A 71 2.11 11.69 -20.55
N ALA A 72 3.30 11.25 -20.12
CA ALA A 72 4.42 11.01 -21.04
C ALA A 72 4.13 9.87 -22.02
N ARG A 73 3.45 8.80 -21.58
CA ARG A 73 3.14 7.62 -22.40
C ARG A 73 2.03 7.87 -23.42
N VAL A 74 1.03 8.69 -23.08
CA VAL A 74 -0.10 8.99 -23.99
C VAL A 74 0.16 10.22 -24.87
N GLY A 75 0.94 11.19 -24.40
CA GLY A 75 1.27 12.42 -25.12
C GLY A 75 0.13 13.41 -25.32
N SER A 76 -1.13 12.98 -25.14
CA SER A 76 -2.35 13.78 -25.30
C SER A 76 -2.88 14.38 -24.00
N ALA A 77 -2.30 14.03 -22.85
CA ALA A 77 -2.83 14.39 -21.54
C ALA A 77 -1.97 15.41 -20.79
N ARG A 78 -2.62 16.17 -19.90
CA ARG A 78 -1.95 17.07 -18.95
C ARG A 78 -2.28 16.69 -17.51
N VAL A 79 -1.33 16.94 -16.61
CA VAL A 79 -1.48 16.71 -15.17
C VAL A 79 -2.17 17.91 -14.54
N PHE A 80 -3.17 17.67 -13.70
CA PHE A 80 -3.95 18.66 -12.98
C PHE A 80 -3.90 18.36 -11.48
N VAL A 81 -3.38 19.31 -10.69
CA VAL A 81 -3.13 19.12 -9.25
C VAL A 81 -3.55 20.35 -8.45
N SER A 82 -3.96 20.11 -7.19
CA SER A 82 -4.46 21.15 -6.28
C SER A 82 -3.39 22.19 -5.94
N HIS A 83 -3.73 23.48 -6.04
CA HIS A 83 -2.93 24.59 -5.50
C HIS A 83 -3.49 25.15 -4.19
N GLU A 84 -4.46 24.46 -3.60
CA GLU A 84 -4.95 24.74 -2.26
C GLU A 84 -3.92 24.33 -1.20
N GLY A 85 -4.10 24.80 0.04
CA GLY A 85 -3.30 24.33 1.18
C GLY A 85 -1.79 24.55 1.05
N ASP A 86 -1.37 25.54 0.26
CA ASP A 86 0.04 25.87 -0.03
C ASP A 86 0.84 24.76 -0.74
N ALA A 87 0.18 23.85 -1.45
CA ALA A 87 0.86 22.82 -2.24
C ALA A 87 1.86 23.40 -3.25
N ARG A 88 2.96 22.69 -3.45
CA ARG A 88 4.03 23.04 -4.40
C ARG A 88 4.48 21.78 -5.12
N TYR A 89 4.67 21.93 -6.43
CA TYR A 89 5.06 20.83 -7.31
C TYR A 89 6.31 21.19 -8.12
N GLY A 90 7.20 20.21 -8.31
CA GLY A 90 8.48 20.36 -9.01
C GLY A 90 8.46 19.97 -10.49
N PHE A 91 7.27 19.82 -11.09
CA PHE A 91 7.08 19.38 -12.47
C PHE A 91 6.03 20.25 -13.18
N ASP A 92 5.90 20.12 -14.50
CA ASP A 92 4.91 20.86 -15.29
C ASP A 92 3.49 20.32 -15.05
N HIS A 93 2.53 21.21 -14.78
CA HIS A 93 1.15 20.85 -14.42
C HIS A 93 0.20 22.04 -14.61
N GLU A 94 -1.07 21.72 -14.69
CA GLU A 94 -2.18 22.65 -14.57
C GLU A 94 -2.67 22.75 -13.12
N LYS A 95 -3.12 23.95 -12.75
CA LYS A 95 -3.53 24.26 -11.39
C LYS A 95 -5.01 23.96 -11.20
N LEU A 96 -5.35 23.40 -10.04
CA LEU A 96 -6.73 23.21 -9.59
C LEU A 96 -6.99 24.01 -8.32
N MET A 97 -8.15 24.67 -8.29
CA MET A 97 -8.69 25.41 -7.14
C MET A 97 -10.13 24.96 -6.86
N ASP A 98 -10.66 25.26 -5.67
CA ASP A 98 -12.08 25.01 -5.37
C ASP A 98 -13.00 25.67 -6.40
N GLY A 99 -13.95 24.90 -6.93
CA GLY A 99 -14.98 25.39 -7.85
C GLY A 99 -14.61 25.32 -9.33
N ASP A 100 -13.37 24.97 -9.69
CA ASP A 100 -12.98 24.69 -11.07
C ASP A 100 -13.85 23.58 -11.67
N LYS A 101 -14.14 23.69 -12.97
CA LYS A 101 -15.05 22.78 -13.68
C LYS A 101 -14.45 22.23 -14.96
N PHE A 102 -14.66 20.94 -15.16
CA PHE A 102 -14.27 20.20 -16.35
C PHE A 102 -15.47 19.45 -16.91
N THR A 103 -15.59 19.38 -18.24
CA THR A 103 -16.70 18.71 -18.91
C THR A 103 -16.17 17.58 -19.77
N PHE A 104 -16.73 16.39 -19.57
CA PHE A 104 -16.46 15.18 -20.34
C PHE A 104 -17.80 14.71 -20.90
N GLY A 105 -18.12 15.10 -22.14
CA GLY A 105 -19.44 14.94 -22.73
C GLY A 105 -20.56 15.41 -21.82
N LYS A 106 -21.41 14.47 -21.39
CA LYS A 106 -22.58 14.79 -20.56
C LYS A 106 -22.30 14.85 -19.06
N THR A 107 -21.05 14.68 -18.63
CA THR A 107 -20.66 14.80 -17.22
C THR A 107 -19.88 16.09 -16.99
N VAL A 108 -20.26 16.82 -15.94
CA VAL A 108 -19.45 17.90 -15.38
C VAL A 108 -18.80 17.44 -14.08
N VAL A 109 -17.51 17.72 -13.95
CA VAL A 109 -16.72 17.49 -12.75
C VAL A 109 -16.40 18.84 -12.14
N THR A 110 -16.73 19.03 -10.85
CA THR A 110 -16.40 20.24 -10.09
C THR A 110 -15.41 19.90 -9.00
N VAL A 111 -14.29 20.62 -8.96
CA VAL A 111 -13.26 20.47 -7.92
C VAL A 111 -13.78 21.02 -6.60
N LYS A 112 -13.55 20.29 -5.51
CA LYS A 112 -13.93 20.69 -4.15
C LYS A 112 -12.79 20.56 -3.17
N HIS A 113 -12.36 21.67 -2.57
CA HIS A 113 -11.33 21.66 -1.53
C HIS A 113 -11.87 20.95 -0.28
N THR A 114 -11.19 19.88 0.11
CA THR A 114 -11.63 18.94 1.15
C THR A 114 -10.47 18.58 2.09
N PRO A 115 -9.85 19.59 2.74
CA PRO A 115 -8.66 19.40 3.55
C PRO A 115 -8.93 18.51 4.75
N GLY A 116 -7.88 17.81 5.18
CA GLY A 116 -7.94 16.97 6.38
C GLY A 116 -6.96 15.82 6.34
N HIS A 117 -7.01 15.00 5.28
CA HIS A 117 -5.97 14.00 5.06
C HIS A 117 -4.63 14.67 4.69
N THR A 118 -4.71 15.64 3.76
CA THR A 118 -3.65 16.59 3.47
C THR A 118 -4.23 18.01 3.38
N PRO A 119 -3.40 19.07 3.51
CA PRO A 119 -3.87 20.45 3.41
C PRO A 119 -4.46 20.78 2.03
N GLU A 120 -3.89 20.21 0.96
CA GLU A 120 -4.26 20.50 -0.42
C GLU A 120 -5.37 19.61 -0.96
N HIS A 121 -5.80 18.60 -0.20
CA HIS A 121 -6.72 17.56 -0.67
C HIS A 121 -7.96 18.14 -1.36
N VAL A 122 -8.28 17.64 -2.55
CA VAL A 122 -9.49 17.95 -3.31
C VAL A 122 -10.32 16.68 -3.58
N SER A 123 -11.63 16.86 -3.68
CA SER A 123 -12.59 15.86 -4.13
C SER A 123 -13.18 16.30 -5.46
N TYR A 124 -13.61 15.36 -6.29
CA TYR A 124 -14.19 15.65 -7.60
C TYR A 124 -15.69 15.31 -7.62
N LEU A 125 -16.53 16.35 -7.58
CA LEU A 125 -17.99 16.22 -7.55
C LEU A 125 -18.52 16.08 -8.97
N MET A 126 -19.27 15.02 -9.24
CA MET A 126 -19.75 14.65 -10.57
C MET A 126 -21.26 14.86 -10.69
N ALA A 127 -21.68 15.54 -11.76
CA ALA A 127 -23.08 15.79 -12.07
C ALA A 127 -23.33 15.66 -13.58
N ALA A 128 -24.59 15.51 -13.99
CA ALA A 128 -24.94 15.66 -15.40
C ALA A 128 -24.76 17.13 -15.84
N ALA A 129 -24.25 17.34 -17.04
CA ALA A 129 -23.93 18.68 -17.56
C ALA A 129 -25.16 19.58 -17.70
N ASP A 130 -26.34 19.00 -17.95
CA ASP A 130 -27.63 19.70 -18.00
C ASP A 130 -28.25 19.97 -16.62
N HIS A 131 -27.79 19.25 -15.58
CA HIS A 131 -28.20 19.42 -14.18
C HIS A 131 -26.98 19.55 -13.25
N PRO A 132 -26.11 20.56 -13.45
CA PRO A 132 -24.80 20.66 -12.79
C PRO A 132 -24.89 20.92 -11.27
N ARG A 133 -26.09 21.19 -10.74
CA ARG A 133 -26.36 21.39 -9.30
C ARG A 133 -26.90 20.15 -8.61
N THR A 134 -27.11 19.06 -9.35
CA THR A 134 -27.64 17.79 -8.84
C THR A 134 -26.58 16.71 -9.04
N PRO A 135 -25.59 16.62 -8.12
CA PRO A 135 -24.53 15.62 -8.25
C PRO A 135 -25.10 14.21 -8.08
N TRP A 136 -24.50 13.26 -8.79
CA TRP A 136 -24.79 11.84 -8.68
C TRP A 136 -23.65 11.07 -7.99
N GLY A 137 -22.43 11.61 -8.00
CA GLY A 137 -21.27 10.98 -7.40
C GLY A 137 -20.19 11.97 -6.95
N VAL A 138 -19.30 11.53 -6.08
CA VAL A 138 -18.10 12.27 -5.68
C VAL A 138 -16.92 11.31 -5.56
N LEU A 139 -15.81 11.63 -6.24
CA LEU A 139 -14.53 10.99 -6.00
C LEU A 139 -13.94 11.64 -4.75
N THR A 140 -13.89 10.89 -3.65
CA THR A 140 -13.62 11.44 -2.31
C THR A 140 -12.15 11.44 -1.92
N GLY A 141 -11.28 10.90 -2.78
CA GLY A 141 -9.87 10.70 -2.49
C GLY A 141 -9.68 9.95 -1.17
N ASP A 142 -8.76 10.45 -0.36
CA ASP A 142 -8.49 9.95 0.99
C ASP A 142 -9.18 10.78 2.08
N SER A 143 -10.18 11.59 1.74
CA SER A 143 -10.92 12.38 2.74
C SER A 143 -12.01 11.55 3.44
N LEU A 144 -12.88 10.91 2.66
CA LEU A 144 -13.97 10.05 3.14
C LEU A 144 -13.86 8.66 2.48
N PHE A 145 -13.87 7.61 3.30
CA PHE A 145 -13.85 6.22 2.86
C PHE A 145 -15.19 5.54 3.18
N VAL A 146 -15.37 4.32 2.66
CA VAL A 146 -16.46 3.45 3.10
C VAL A 146 -16.20 3.02 4.54
N ASN A 147 -17.11 3.35 5.46
CA ASN A 147 -17.04 3.04 6.89
C ASN A 147 -15.82 3.65 7.62
N SER A 148 -15.10 4.59 7.01
CA SER A 148 -13.91 5.21 7.59
C SER A 148 -13.69 6.63 7.07
N ALA A 149 -12.59 7.27 7.47
CA ALA A 149 -12.14 8.56 6.94
C ALA A 149 -10.61 8.59 6.86
N GLY A 150 -10.07 9.56 6.12
CA GLY A 150 -8.64 9.80 6.02
C GLY A 150 -7.97 10.00 7.36
N ARG A 151 -6.74 9.50 7.51
CA ARG A 151 -5.93 9.84 8.69
C ARG A 151 -5.30 11.25 8.54
N PRO A 152 -5.33 12.10 9.60
CA PRO A 152 -4.82 13.48 9.54
C PRO A 152 -3.39 13.67 10.08
N ASP A 153 -2.67 12.60 10.43
CA ASP A 153 -1.41 12.63 11.20
C ASP A 153 -0.13 12.44 10.35
N LEU A 154 -0.26 12.25 9.03
CA LEU A 154 0.87 11.92 8.14
C LEU A 154 1.89 13.05 7.94
N LEU A 155 1.52 14.31 8.20
CA LEU A 155 2.42 15.46 8.06
C LEU A 155 3.23 15.74 9.34
N GLY A 156 3.11 14.88 10.36
CA GLY A 156 3.79 15.03 11.64
C GLY A 156 2.94 15.76 12.68
N SER A 157 3.46 15.76 13.92
CA SER A 157 2.71 16.20 15.11
C SER A 157 2.32 17.68 15.09
N SER A 158 3.07 18.55 14.42
CA SER A 158 2.76 19.97 14.31
C SER A 158 1.49 20.26 13.51
N GLU A 159 1.23 19.47 12.45
CA GLU A 159 0.06 19.66 11.57
C GLU A 159 -1.15 18.84 12.01
N THR A 160 -0.93 17.77 12.80
CA THR A 160 -1.96 16.77 13.12
C THR A 160 -3.22 17.41 13.71
N GLU A 161 -3.09 18.35 14.65
CA GLU A 161 -4.26 18.99 15.27
C GLU A 161 -5.06 19.84 14.29
N LYS A 162 -4.37 20.64 13.45
CA LYS A 162 -4.98 21.46 12.41
C LYS A 162 -5.72 20.58 11.40
N LEU A 163 -5.05 19.58 10.86
CA LEU A 163 -5.60 18.65 9.87
C LEU A 163 -6.76 17.82 10.43
N THR A 164 -6.70 17.40 11.69
CA THR A 164 -7.82 16.70 12.35
C THR A 164 -9.06 17.59 12.40
N LYS A 165 -8.87 18.89 12.67
CA LYS A 165 -9.96 19.87 12.71
C LYS A 165 -10.51 20.19 11.32
N GLU A 166 -9.64 20.31 10.32
CA GLU A 166 -10.02 20.47 8.93
C GLU A 166 -10.82 19.27 8.43
N LEU A 167 -10.35 18.04 8.68
CA LEU A 167 -11.08 16.82 8.35
C LEU A 167 -12.46 16.79 9.02
N PHE A 168 -12.53 17.10 10.32
CA PHE A 168 -13.80 17.17 11.05
C PHE A 168 -14.79 18.12 10.37
N HIS A 169 -14.32 19.29 9.93
CA HIS A 169 -15.14 20.27 9.21
C HIS A 169 -15.50 19.81 7.80
N THR A 170 -14.56 19.29 7.01
CA THR A 170 -14.78 18.78 5.65
C THR A 170 -15.88 17.73 5.65
N LEU A 171 -15.80 16.74 6.55
CA LEU A 171 -16.82 15.70 6.71
C LEU A 171 -18.21 16.29 6.98
N ARG A 172 -18.32 17.33 7.80
CA ARG A 172 -19.62 17.87 8.28
C ARG A 172 -20.19 18.98 7.39
N GLN A 173 -19.32 19.83 6.86
CA GLN A 173 -19.71 21.04 6.15
C GLN A 173 -19.78 20.83 4.63
N PHE A 174 -19.10 19.81 4.11
CA PHE A 174 -19.19 19.41 2.71
C PHE A 174 -19.92 18.07 2.56
N PHE A 175 -19.32 16.94 2.96
CA PHE A 175 -19.88 15.62 2.67
C PHE A 175 -21.28 15.41 3.27
N LEU A 176 -21.48 15.75 4.55
CA LEU A 176 -22.81 15.66 5.18
C LEU A 176 -23.83 16.69 4.64
N LYS A 177 -23.45 17.64 3.78
CA LYS A 177 -24.42 18.52 3.11
C LYS A 177 -24.84 18.02 1.73
N LEU A 178 -24.19 16.97 1.21
CA LEU A 178 -24.57 16.36 -0.06
C LEU A 178 -25.88 15.55 0.10
N PRO A 179 -26.71 15.44 -0.97
CA PRO A 179 -27.87 14.57 -0.97
C PRO A 179 -27.52 13.10 -0.71
N ASP A 180 -28.42 12.39 -0.03
CA ASP A 180 -28.19 11.00 0.39
C ASP A 180 -27.96 10.01 -0.77
N GLY A 181 -28.50 10.31 -1.95
CA GLY A 181 -28.33 9.51 -3.17
C GLY A 181 -26.99 9.69 -3.88
N VAL A 182 -26.14 10.63 -3.44
CA VAL A 182 -24.81 10.83 -4.04
C VAL A 182 -23.91 9.65 -3.67
N MET A 183 -23.32 9.03 -4.68
CA MET A 183 -22.35 7.94 -4.51
C MET A 183 -20.98 8.49 -4.09
N ILE A 184 -20.26 7.74 -3.26
CA ILE A 184 -18.86 8.04 -2.89
C ILE A 184 -17.91 7.03 -3.53
N TYR A 185 -16.80 7.53 -4.06
CA TYR A 185 -15.77 6.79 -4.77
C TYR A 185 -14.40 7.16 -4.19
N PRO A 186 -13.91 6.43 -3.16
CA PRO A 186 -12.64 6.74 -2.50
C PRO A 186 -11.42 6.38 -3.35
N ALA A 187 -10.25 6.91 -2.98
CA ALA A 187 -8.96 6.51 -3.58
C ALA A 187 -8.36 5.25 -2.92
N HIS A 188 -8.91 4.77 -1.81
CA HIS A 188 -8.48 3.54 -1.16
C HIS A 188 -9.63 2.66 -0.64
N GLY A 189 -9.38 1.35 -0.64
CA GLY A 189 -10.25 0.31 -0.08
C GLY A 189 -9.66 -0.41 1.13
N SER A 190 -10.31 -1.50 1.54
CA SER A 190 -9.88 -2.37 2.65
C SER A 190 -8.42 -2.83 2.48
N GLY A 191 -7.65 -2.73 3.57
CA GLY A 191 -6.23 -3.08 3.62
C GLY A 191 -5.24 -1.92 3.46
N SER A 192 -5.69 -0.71 3.09
CA SER A 192 -4.79 0.46 3.01
C SER A 192 -4.43 1.03 4.39
N PRO A 193 -3.15 1.35 4.69
CA PRO A 193 -2.75 2.06 5.91
C PRO A 193 -3.13 3.56 5.94
N CYS A 194 -3.77 4.09 4.88
CA CYS A 194 -4.27 5.47 4.83
C CYS A 194 -5.57 5.65 5.64
N GLY A 195 -6.25 4.57 6.01
CA GLY A 195 -7.40 4.55 6.93
C GLY A 195 -7.24 3.50 8.03
N ALA A 196 -7.98 3.64 9.12
CA ALA A 196 -7.91 2.72 10.25
C ALA A 196 -8.61 1.36 10.00
N ASP A 197 -9.76 1.40 9.34
CA ASP A 197 -10.61 0.23 9.08
C ASP A 197 -11.55 0.55 7.91
N ILE A 198 -10.99 0.58 6.70
CA ILE A 198 -11.76 0.86 5.49
C ILE A 198 -12.61 -0.37 5.16
N GLY A 199 -13.91 -0.18 4.94
CA GLY A 199 -14.83 -1.27 4.64
C GLY A 199 -14.52 -1.98 3.32
N ASP A 200 -14.93 -3.24 3.22
CA ASP A 200 -14.65 -4.11 2.06
C ASP A 200 -15.37 -3.70 0.77
N ARG A 201 -16.42 -2.87 0.86
CA ARG A 201 -17.08 -2.32 -0.32
C ARG A 201 -16.23 -1.19 -0.89
N LEU A 202 -16.08 -1.20 -2.21
CA LEU A 202 -15.26 -0.24 -2.95
C LEU A 202 -15.98 1.09 -3.27
N GLU A 203 -17.25 1.20 -2.88
CA GLU A 203 -18.08 2.40 -3.01
C GLU A 203 -19.24 2.36 -2.01
N SER A 204 -19.85 3.51 -1.75
CA SER A 204 -21.03 3.65 -0.88
C SER A 204 -21.84 4.87 -1.30
N SER A 205 -22.79 5.33 -0.48
CA SER A 205 -23.51 6.58 -0.69
C SER A 205 -23.42 7.49 0.53
N ILE A 206 -23.59 8.80 0.31
CA ILE A 206 -23.65 9.78 1.39
C ILE A 206 -24.72 9.41 2.42
N GLY A 207 -25.89 8.93 1.98
CA GLY A 207 -26.96 8.51 2.90
C GLY A 207 -26.57 7.31 3.76
N HIS A 208 -25.85 6.34 3.20
CA HIS A 208 -25.36 5.19 3.95
C HIS A 208 -24.28 5.62 4.94
N GLU A 209 -23.25 6.34 4.49
CA GLU A 209 -22.16 6.78 5.34
C GLU A 209 -22.65 7.71 6.45
N ARG A 210 -23.57 8.65 6.14
CA ARG A 210 -24.22 9.52 7.15
C ARG A 210 -24.86 8.73 8.29
N LYS A 211 -25.39 7.54 8.02
CA LYS A 211 -26.10 6.73 9.01
C LYS A 211 -25.18 5.76 9.75
N PHE A 212 -24.15 5.24 9.09
CA PHE A 212 -23.39 4.09 9.60
C PHE A 212 -21.90 4.33 9.77
N ASN A 213 -21.31 5.32 9.09
CA ASN A 213 -19.88 5.59 9.20
C ASN A 213 -19.54 6.12 10.60
N PRO A 214 -18.69 5.43 11.39
CA PRO A 214 -18.39 5.79 12.76
C PRO A 214 -17.82 7.20 12.90
N TYR A 215 -17.02 7.69 11.95
CA TYR A 215 -16.44 9.02 11.96
C TYR A 215 -17.50 10.14 11.84
N LEU A 216 -18.59 9.85 11.13
CA LEU A 216 -19.70 10.78 10.92
C LEU A 216 -20.70 10.78 12.09
N GLN A 217 -20.70 9.74 12.93
CA GLN A 217 -21.56 9.66 14.12
C GLN A 217 -20.98 10.39 15.34
N LEU A 218 -19.70 10.77 15.33
CA LEU A 218 -19.05 11.37 16.49
C LEU A 218 -19.61 12.78 16.77
N PRO A 219 -20.13 13.04 17.98
CA PRO A 219 -20.99 14.21 18.25
C PRO A 219 -20.24 15.53 18.33
N ASN A 220 -18.92 15.51 18.53
CA ASN A 220 -18.09 16.70 18.66
C ASN A 220 -16.64 16.43 18.27
N PHE A 221 -15.88 17.52 18.11
CA PHE A 221 -14.48 17.48 17.70
C PHE A 221 -13.59 16.69 18.67
N LYS A 222 -13.83 16.78 19.98
CA LYS A 222 -13.04 16.04 20.97
C LYS A 222 -13.13 14.53 20.77
N LYS A 223 -14.36 14.01 20.64
CA LYS A 223 -14.60 12.59 20.37
C LYS A 223 -14.09 12.14 19.01
N PHE A 224 -14.19 13.01 18.00
CA PHE A 224 -13.58 12.78 16.70
C PHE A 224 -12.05 12.65 16.78
N LYS A 225 -11.37 13.58 17.44
CA LYS A 225 -9.91 13.56 17.62
C LYS A 225 -9.45 12.31 18.38
N GLU A 226 -10.12 11.96 19.48
CA GLU A 226 -9.82 10.74 20.24
C GLU A 226 -9.91 9.49 19.35
N HIS A 227 -10.96 9.36 18.54
CA HIS A 227 -11.15 8.22 17.66
C HIS A 227 -10.16 8.19 16.49
N ALA A 228 -10.04 9.30 15.75
CA ALA A 228 -9.21 9.39 14.55
C ALA A 228 -7.72 9.16 14.84
N LEU A 229 -7.22 9.64 15.97
CA LEU A 229 -5.81 9.45 16.36
C LEU A 229 -5.58 8.14 17.13
N GLY A 230 -6.57 7.66 17.89
CA GLY A 230 -6.46 6.43 18.66
C GLY A 230 -6.58 5.16 17.83
N SER A 231 -7.20 5.23 16.65
CA SER A 231 -7.37 4.09 15.72
C SER A 231 -6.37 4.08 14.57
N ALA A 232 -5.52 5.10 14.44
CA ALA A 232 -4.61 5.23 13.31
C ALA A 232 -3.56 4.09 13.29
N PRO A 233 -3.36 3.43 12.15
CA PRO A 233 -2.35 2.38 12.03
C PRO A 233 -0.94 3.00 12.09
N PRO A 234 0.10 2.20 12.42
CA PRO A 234 1.49 2.65 12.34
C PRO A 234 1.81 3.26 10.97
N VAL A 235 2.48 4.42 10.96
CA VAL A 235 2.87 5.10 9.71
C VAL A 235 4.02 4.36 9.04
N PRO A 236 3.89 3.92 7.77
CA PRO A 236 4.98 3.30 7.06
C PRO A 236 6.20 4.20 6.88
N ALA A 237 7.40 3.61 7.03
CA ALA A 237 8.68 4.33 7.02
C ALA A 237 8.92 5.12 5.72
N TYR A 238 8.39 4.63 4.60
CA TYR A 238 8.53 5.27 3.30
C TYR A 238 7.54 6.40 3.02
N TYR A 239 6.50 6.60 3.85
CA TYR A 239 5.48 7.62 3.55
C TYR A 239 6.04 9.05 3.41
N PRO A 240 6.92 9.52 4.31
CA PRO A 240 7.56 10.82 4.15
C PRO A 240 8.40 10.93 2.86
N ARG A 241 8.97 9.82 2.38
CA ARG A 241 9.72 9.77 1.11
C ARG A 241 8.77 9.93 -0.08
N MET A 242 7.64 9.22 -0.09
CA MET A 242 6.65 9.31 -1.17
C MET A 242 6.08 10.71 -1.33
N LYS A 243 5.70 11.38 -0.22
CA LYS A 243 5.20 12.76 -0.30
C LYS A 243 6.22 13.70 -0.97
N LYS A 244 7.49 13.58 -0.60
CA LYS A 244 8.57 14.36 -1.21
C LYS A 244 8.76 14.01 -2.68
N LEU A 245 8.72 12.72 -3.02
CA LEU A 245 8.88 12.22 -4.38
C LEU A 245 7.74 12.70 -5.29
N ASN A 246 6.49 12.56 -4.85
CA ASN A 246 5.30 12.96 -5.60
C ASN A 246 5.24 14.48 -5.76
N ALA A 247 5.53 15.26 -4.71
CA ALA A 247 5.61 16.72 -4.82
C ALA A 247 6.75 17.18 -5.75
N LYS A 248 7.94 16.56 -5.67
CA LYS A 248 9.05 16.85 -6.58
C LYS A 248 8.72 16.47 -8.03
N GLY A 249 7.88 15.48 -8.23
CA GLY A 249 7.60 14.86 -9.51
C GLY A 249 8.43 13.58 -9.68
N PRO A 250 7.81 12.39 -9.66
CA PRO A 250 8.49 11.13 -9.93
C PRO A 250 9.12 11.11 -11.32
N ALA A 251 10.24 10.40 -11.49
CA ALA A 251 10.87 10.27 -12.80
C ALA A 251 9.94 9.52 -13.77
N VAL A 252 9.90 9.96 -15.03
CA VAL A 252 9.22 9.23 -16.10
C VAL A 252 10.11 8.04 -16.48
N LEU A 253 9.57 6.83 -16.32
CA LEU A 253 10.25 5.57 -16.61
C LEU A 253 10.18 5.24 -18.10
N GLY A 254 9.05 5.52 -18.75
CA GLY A 254 8.77 5.20 -20.16
C GLY A 254 8.50 3.72 -20.43
N ASN A 255 9.13 2.81 -19.69
CA ASN A 255 8.86 1.38 -19.63
C ASN A 255 9.20 0.87 -18.21
N LEU A 256 8.88 -0.39 -17.91
CA LEU A 256 9.38 -1.01 -16.67
C LEU A 256 10.93 -0.94 -16.62
N PRO A 257 11.52 -0.69 -15.44
CA PRO A 257 12.95 -0.76 -15.25
C PRO A 257 13.54 -2.08 -15.74
N ARG A 258 14.70 -2.03 -16.40
CA ARG A 258 15.38 -3.22 -16.90
C ARG A 258 15.99 -4.00 -15.74
N VAL A 259 15.73 -5.31 -15.70
CA VAL A 259 16.35 -6.23 -14.75
C VAL A 259 17.17 -7.25 -15.53
N PRO A 260 18.52 -7.18 -15.51
CA PRO A 260 19.33 -8.12 -16.26
C PRO A 260 19.23 -9.52 -15.66
N GLY A 261 19.03 -10.53 -16.51
CA GLY A 261 19.15 -11.93 -16.09
C GLY A 261 20.61 -12.32 -15.90
N LEU A 262 20.95 -12.84 -14.74
CA LEU A 262 22.30 -13.26 -14.38
C LEU A 262 22.35 -14.80 -14.21
N PRO A 263 23.25 -15.50 -14.92
CA PRO A 263 23.51 -16.91 -14.65
C PRO A 263 24.02 -17.12 -13.22
N ALA A 264 23.77 -18.31 -12.64
CA ALA A 264 24.06 -18.60 -11.22
C ALA A 264 25.46 -18.15 -10.75
N LYS A 265 26.51 -18.39 -11.54
CA LYS A 265 27.88 -17.96 -11.18
C LYS A 265 28.02 -16.44 -11.07
N THR A 266 27.49 -15.70 -12.04
CA THR A 266 27.52 -14.23 -12.05
C THR A 266 26.61 -13.65 -10.98
N PHE A 267 25.44 -14.27 -10.75
CA PHE A 267 24.55 -13.88 -9.66
C PHE A 267 25.21 -14.07 -8.30
N LYS A 268 25.90 -15.20 -8.07
CA LYS A 268 26.67 -15.43 -6.84
C LYS A 268 27.74 -14.36 -6.64
N GLN A 269 28.49 -14.01 -7.68
CA GLN A 269 29.47 -12.92 -7.60
C GLN A 269 28.81 -11.60 -7.18
N ALA A 270 27.67 -11.24 -7.77
CA ALA A 270 26.92 -10.05 -7.39
C ALA A 270 26.45 -10.06 -5.93
N VAL A 271 26.04 -11.23 -5.41
CA VAL A 271 25.70 -11.42 -3.99
C VAL A 271 26.93 -11.27 -3.09
N ASP A 272 28.04 -11.93 -3.42
CA ASP A 272 29.29 -11.88 -2.64
C ASP A 272 29.88 -10.45 -2.60
N GLU A 273 29.76 -9.71 -3.70
CA GLU A 273 30.22 -8.32 -3.85
C GLU A 273 29.22 -7.29 -3.29
N LYS A 274 28.05 -7.74 -2.79
CA LYS A 274 26.97 -6.87 -2.27
C LYS A 274 26.53 -5.82 -3.29
N ALA A 275 26.32 -6.25 -4.55
CA ALA A 275 25.86 -5.37 -5.62
C ALA A 275 24.44 -4.82 -5.39
N GLY A 276 23.71 -5.35 -4.41
CA GLY A 276 22.39 -4.89 -4.00
C GLY A 276 21.79 -5.71 -2.87
N VAL A 277 20.62 -5.29 -2.38
CA VAL A 277 19.84 -6.07 -1.42
C VAL A 277 19.28 -7.32 -2.10
N LEU A 278 19.54 -8.47 -1.50
CA LEU A 278 19.07 -9.75 -2.02
C LEU A 278 17.65 -10.02 -1.54
N VAL A 279 16.69 -9.96 -2.46
CA VAL A 279 15.28 -10.20 -2.20
C VAL A 279 14.84 -11.48 -2.91
N ASP A 280 14.39 -12.44 -2.12
CA ASP A 280 13.78 -13.67 -2.61
C ASP A 280 12.25 -13.52 -2.61
N THR A 281 11.66 -13.52 -3.78
CA THR A 281 10.22 -13.31 -3.97
C THR A 281 9.45 -14.61 -4.09
N ARG A 282 10.09 -15.77 -3.86
CA ARG A 282 9.38 -17.06 -3.85
C ARG A 282 8.46 -17.16 -2.64
N MET A 283 7.53 -18.11 -2.71
CA MET A 283 6.62 -18.38 -1.60
C MET A 283 7.36 -18.89 -0.36
N MET A 284 6.81 -18.63 0.83
CA MET A 284 7.49 -18.90 2.13
C MET A 284 7.99 -20.34 2.32
N LEU A 285 7.31 -21.35 1.77
CA LEU A 285 7.74 -22.76 1.87
C LEU A 285 8.92 -23.06 0.93
N GLY A 286 8.91 -22.49 -0.28
CA GLY A 286 10.01 -22.60 -1.23
C GLY A 286 11.27 -21.88 -0.73
N PHE A 287 11.10 -20.72 -0.08
CA PHE A 287 12.18 -20.04 0.62
C PHE A 287 12.70 -20.84 1.83
N GLY A 288 11.77 -21.34 2.65
CA GLY A 288 12.08 -22.09 3.87
C GLY A 288 12.89 -23.35 3.63
N GLY A 289 12.54 -24.11 2.59
CA GLY A 289 13.25 -25.34 2.21
C GLY A 289 14.62 -25.15 1.58
N GLY A 290 15.02 -23.91 1.27
CA GLY A 290 16.34 -23.60 0.72
C GLY A 290 16.38 -22.23 0.06
N HIS A 291 17.28 -21.36 0.51
CA HIS A 291 17.48 -20.02 -0.03
C HIS A 291 18.95 -19.61 0.00
N ILE A 292 19.26 -18.51 -0.69
CA ILE A 292 20.61 -17.93 -0.69
C ILE A 292 20.84 -17.17 0.62
N LYS A 293 21.97 -17.43 1.27
CA LYS A 293 22.36 -16.76 2.50
C LYS A 293 22.22 -15.23 2.41
N GLY A 294 21.60 -14.64 3.43
CA GLY A 294 21.41 -13.20 3.52
C GLY A 294 20.23 -12.67 2.71
N ALA A 295 19.48 -13.51 2.00
CA ALA A 295 18.24 -13.09 1.34
C ALA A 295 17.16 -12.70 2.36
N VAL A 296 16.39 -11.66 2.03
CA VAL A 296 15.13 -11.32 2.71
C VAL A 296 13.97 -11.88 1.88
N ASN A 297 13.03 -12.59 2.51
CA ASN A 297 11.90 -13.18 1.78
C ASN A 297 10.71 -12.23 1.75
N ILE A 298 10.53 -11.49 0.66
CA ILE A 298 9.33 -10.69 0.40
C ILE A 298 8.61 -11.31 -0.80
N GLY A 299 7.73 -12.29 -0.52
CA GLY A 299 7.08 -13.06 -1.57
C GLY A 299 6.32 -12.21 -2.59
N ALA A 300 6.34 -12.63 -3.87
CA ALA A 300 5.69 -12.02 -5.01
C ALA A 300 4.16 -12.06 -4.87
N SER A 301 3.65 -11.16 -4.04
CA SER A 301 2.23 -10.92 -3.82
C SER A 301 2.01 -9.42 -3.83
N PRO A 302 0.77 -8.93 -4.02
CA PRO A 302 0.51 -7.49 -4.04
C PRO A 302 1.09 -6.73 -2.83
N MET A 303 1.12 -7.37 -1.66
CA MET A 303 1.69 -6.82 -0.41
C MET A 303 3.19 -6.53 -0.47
N LEU A 304 3.93 -7.08 -1.44
CA LEU A 304 5.35 -6.81 -1.65
C LEU A 304 5.62 -5.31 -1.70
N SER A 305 4.79 -4.54 -2.42
CA SER A 305 4.92 -3.09 -2.57
C SER A 305 5.06 -2.38 -1.21
N ILE A 306 4.16 -2.70 -0.27
CA ILE A 306 4.13 -2.12 1.07
C ILE A 306 5.34 -2.59 1.90
N TRP A 307 5.66 -3.89 1.87
CA TRP A 307 6.76 -4.43 2.69
C TRP A 307 8.14 -4.03 2.19
N ALA A 308 8.31 -3.88 0.88
CA ALA A 308 9.49 -3.25 0.30
C ALA A 308 9.66 -1.82 0.84
N GLY A 309 8.59 -1.03 0.81
CA GLY A 309 8.57 0.32 1.38
C GLY A 309 8.89 0.38 2.87
N TRP A 310 8.46 -0.60 3.67
CA TRP A 310 8.79 -0.65 5.09
C TRP A 310 10.25 -1.02 5.38
N LEU A 311 10.86 -1.86 4.54
CA LEU A 311 12.04 -2.64 4.95
C LEU A 311 13.30 -2.38 4.10
N LEU A 312 13.14 -1.91 2.86
CA LEU A 312 14.25 -1.75 1.92
C LEU A 312 14.67 -0.28 1.82
N GLU A 313 15.98 -0.07 1.71
CA GLU A 313 16.54 1.26 1.46
C GLU A 313 16.28 1.71 0.02
N PRO A 314 15.83 2.96 -0.22
CA PRO A 314 15.38 3.43 -1.54
C PRO A 314 16.41 3.35 -2.67
N ASP A 315 17.67 3.63 -2.33
CA ASP A 315 18.73 3.85 -3.32
C ASP A 315 19.63 2.62 -3.50
N GLU A 316 19.38 1.55 -2.74
CA GLU A 316 20.10 0.29 -2.86
C GLU A 316 19.52 -0.53 -4.02
N PRO A 317 20.34 -0.96 -5.02
CA PRO A 317 19.87 -1.82 -6.08
C PRO A 317 19.32 -3.15 -5.54
N ILE A 318 18.38 -3.77 -6.25
CA ILE A 318 17.77 -5.04 -5.83
C ILE A 318 18.32 -6.20 -6.68
N LEU A 319 18.75 -7.27 -6.02
CA LEU A 319 18.99 -8.58 -6.62
C LEU A 319 17.77 -9.48 -6.36
N LEU A 320 17.22 -10.08 -7.41
CA LEU A 320 15.98 -10.85 -7.31
C LEU A 320 16.21 -12.36 -7.46
N VAL A 321 15.55 -13.13 -6.60
CA VAL A 321 15.31 -14.56 -6.81
C VAL A 321 13.81 -14.74 -7.03
N LEU A 322 13.44 -15.17 -8.23
CA LEU A 322 12.05 -15.35 -8.66
C LEU A 322 11.65 -16.83 -8.58
N ASP A 323 10.34 -17.11 -8.60
CA ASP A 323 9.83 -18.47 -8.74
C ASP A 323 9.91 -18.94 -10.19
N SER A 324 9.55 -18.04 -11.13
CA SER A 324 9.80 -18.18 -12.56
C SER A 324 10.46 -16.92 -13.13
N ASP A 325 11.38 -17.10 -14.08
CA ASP A 325 12.01 -16.01 -14.84
C ASP A 325 10.96 -15.13 -15.56
N THR A 326 9.79 -15.69 -15.89
CA THR A 326 8.68 -14.98 -16.56
C THR A 326 7.98 -13.98 -15.65
N ASP A 327 8.18 -14.06 -14.33
CA ASP A 327 7.46 -13.23 -13.36
C ASP A 327 8.12 -11.87 -13.16
N VAL A 328 9.26 -11.62 -13.82
CA VAL A 328 10.08 -10.42 -13.62
C VAL A 328 9.29 -9.13 -13.78
N ASP A 329 8.46 -9.02 -14.83
CA ASP A 329 7.70 -7.79 -15.10
C ASP A 329 6.64 -7.54 -14.03
N GLU A 330 5.93 -8.59 -13.60
CA GLU A 330 4.92 -8.49 -12.54
C GLU A 330 5.56 -8.12 -11.19
N VAL A 331 6.71 -8.71 -10.85
CA VAL A 331 7.45 -8.38 -9.63
C VAL A 331 7.98 -6.93 -9.67
N VAL A 332 8.51 -6.49 -10.82
CA VAL A 332 8.99 -5.11 -11.00
C VAL A 332 7.84 -4.11 -10.84
N LYS A 333 6.64 -4.39 -11.37
CA LYS A 333 5.45 -3.54 -11.15
C LYS A 333 5.17 -3.31 -9.67
N LEU A 334 5.30 -4.34 -8.83
CA LEU A 334 5.09 -4.22 -7.38
C LEU A 334 6.12 -3.30 -6.71
N PHE A 335 7.38 -3.35 -7.14
CA PHE A 335 8.45 -2.50 -6.62
C PHE A 335 8.31 -1.02 -7.04
N ILE A 336 7.98 -0.75 -8.30
CA ILE A 336 7.89 0.64 -8.78
C ILE A 336 6.74 1.41 -8.13
N ARG A 337 5.68 0.72 -7.67
CA ARG A 337 4.54 1.33 -6.95
C ARG A 337 4.97 2.09 -5.70
N THR A 338 6.06 1.69 -5.05
CA THR A 338 6.63 2.39 -3.88
C THR A 338 8.01 3.01 -4.16
N GLY A 339 8.37 3.13 -5.44
CA GLY A 339 9.53 3.91 -5.91
C GLY A 339 10.83 3.16 -6.08
N TYR A 340 10.83 1.83 -6.00
CA TYR A 340 12.02 1.01 -6.22
C TYR A 340 12.19 0.75 -7.72
N THR A 341 13.21 1.37 -8.31
CA THR A 341 13.45 1.35 -9.77
C THR A 341 14.85 0.86 -10.15
N GLN A 342 15.69 0.56 -9.17
CA GLN A 342 17.08 0.14 -9.38
C GLN A 342 17.23 -1.36 -9.12
N PHE A 343 17.66 -2.10 -10.13
CA PHE A 343 17.84 -3.55 -10.06
C PHE A 343 19.23 -3.94 -10.56
N ALA A 344 19.96 -4.70 -9.75
CA ALA A 344 21.26 -5.25 -10.12
C ALA A 344 21.13 -6.52 -10.98
N GLY A 345 19.99 -7.22 -10.91
CA GLY A 345 19.67 -8.36 -11.76
C GLY A 345 18.79 -9.40 -11.06
N TYR A 346 18.41 -10.43 -11.80
CA TYR A 346 17.71 -11.60 -11.25
C TYR A 346 18.45 -12.91 -11.56
N LEU A 347 18.28 -13.92 -10.71
CA LEU A 347 18.86 -15.23 -10.90
C LEU A 347 18.13 -16.01 -12.00
N VAL A 348 18.78 -16.17 -13.16
CA VAL A 348 18.22 -16.93 -14.29
C VAL A 348 18.12 -18.41 -13.94
N GLY A 349 16.93 -18.99 -14.15
CA GLY A 349 16.61 -20.37 -13.80
C GLY A 349 16.37 -20.60 -12.29
N GLY A 350 16.28 -19.52 -11.50
CA GLY A 350 15.95 -19.53 -10.08
C GLY A 350 16.84 -20.45 -9.23
N MET A 351 16.29 -20.90 -8.10
CA MET A 351 17.05 -21.75 -7.16
C MET A 351 17.44 -23.10 -7.73
N LYS A 352 16.77 -23.61 -8.76
CA LYS A 352 17.21 -24.81 -9.46
C LYS A 352 18.56 -24.60 -10.13
N ALA A 353 18.79 -23.44 -10.74
CA ALA A 353 20.09 -23.10 -11.33
C ALA A 353 21.17 -22.91 -10.26
N TRP A 354 20.82 -22.34 -9.11
CA TRP A 354 21.72 -22.22 -7.96
C TRP A 354 22.17 -23.57 -7.42
N ASP A 355 21.22 -24.49 -7.19
CA ASP A 355 21.46 -25.83 -6.68
C ASP A 355 22.30 -26.68 -7.66
N ASN A 356 21.93 -26.68 -8.95
CA ASN A 356 22.72 -27.37 -9.98
C ASN A 356 24.16 -26.84 -10.13
N ALA A 357 24.41 -25.59 -9.70
CA ALA A 357 25.75 -25.02 -9.68
C ALA A 357 26.56 -25.41 -8.43
N GLY A 358 25.97 -26.13 -7.48
CA GLY A 358 26.62 -26.63 -6.27
C GLY A 358 26.89 -25.55 -5.23
N PHE A 359 26.10 -24.48 -5.19
CA PHE A 359 26.25 -23.40 -4.23
C PHE A 359 25.48 -23.66 -2.93
N GLU A 360 26.00 -23.12 -1.83
CA GLU A 360 25.43 -23.33 -0.49
C GLU A 360 24.02 -22.73 -0.35
N LEU A 361 23.22 -23.37 0.49
CA LEU A 361 21.87 -22.98 0.86
C LEU A 361 21.80 -22.70 2.37
N GLU A 362 20.97 -21.75 2.76
CA GLU A 362 20.43 -21.67 4.11
C GLU A 362 18.96 -22.09 4.12
N GLU A 363 18.46 -22.42 5.32
CA GLU A 363 17.09 -22.84 5.53
C GLU A 363 16.44 -22.02 6.65
N VAL A 364 15.11 -21.92 6.57
CA VAL A 364 14.25 -21.46 7.66
C VAL A 364 13.25 -22.57 7.93
N GLY A 365 13.28 -23.10 9.14
CA GLY A 365 12.37 -24.17 9.56
C GLY A 365 10.91 -23.80 9.35
N GLN A 366 10.06 -24.79 9.05
CA GLN A 366 8.62 -24.58 8.95
C GLN A 366 7.96 -25.39 10.07
N LYS A 367 7.49 -24.71 11.12
CA LYS A 367 6.84 -25.35 12.26
C LYS A 367 5.34 -25.11 12.21
N THR A 368 4.56 -26.18 12.24
CA THR A 368 3.10 -26.09 12.32
C THR A 368 2.65 -25.55 13.68
N VAL A 369 1.44 -25.00 13.75
CA VAL A 369 0.85 -24.53 15.01
C VAL A 369 0.77 -25.64 16.08
N HIS A 370 0.69 -26.91 15.68
CA HIS A 370 0.68 -28.06 16.59
C HIS A 370 2.05 -28.25 17.26
N GLU A 371 3.13 -28.18 16.47
CA GLU A 371 4.49 -28.27 16.99
C GLU A 371 4.82 -27.09 17.91
N ILE A 372 4.36 -25.87 17.57
CA ILE A 372 4.51 -24.70 18.43
C ILE A 372 3.80 -24.90 19.78
N LYS A 373 2.58 -25.45 19.77
CA LYS A 373 1.83 -25.72 21.00
C LYS A 373 2.57 -26.69 21.92
N GLU A 374 3.11 -27.77 21.39
CA GLU A 374 3.80 -28.80 22.18
C GLU A 374 5.18 -28.34 22.66
N ALA A 375 5.90 -27.54 21.86
CA ALA A 375 7.24 -27.06 22.17
C ALA A 375 7.28 -25.65 22.80
N ALA A 376 6.15 -25.04 23.16
CA ALA A 376 6.07 -23.63 23.54
C ALA A 376 7.07 -23.18 24.63
N LYS A 377 7.38 -24.06 25.59
CA LYS A 377 8.35 -23.77 26.68
C LYS A 377 9.82 -23.82 26.25
N GLN A 378 10.11 -24.39 25.08
CA GLN A 378 11.45 -24.58 24.52
C GLN A 378 11.74 -23.59 23.39
N LEU A 379 10.74 -22.82 22.95
CA LEU A 379 10.84 -21.88 21.84
C LEU A 379 10.70 -20.43 22.32
N GLN A 380 11.39 -19.52 21.64
CA GLN A 380 11.09 -18.10 21.70
C GLN A 380 10.01 -17.81 20.64
N ILE A 381 8.75 -17.70 21.05
CA ILE A 381 7.65 -17.42 20.14
C ILE A 381 7.59 -15.91 19.90
N VAL A 382 7.65 -15.47 18.65
CA VAL A 382 7.67 -14.06 18.26
C VAL A 382 6.45 -13.74 17.40
N ASP A 383 5.63 -12.80 17.88
CA ASP A 383 4.51 -12.24 17.13
C ASP A 383 4.95 -10.97 16.41
N VAL A 384 4.91 -10.98 15.08
CA VAL A 384 5.31 -9.82 14.25
C VAL A 384 4.13 -9.02 13.68
N ARG A 385 2.90 -9.27 14.16
CA ARG A 385 1.70 -8.52 13.77
C ARG A 385 1.72 -7.09 14.32
N SER A 386 0.80 -6.25 13.84
CA SER A 386 0.62 -4.88 14.32
C SER A 386 0.23 -4.84 15.81
N PRO A 387 0.39 -3.69 16.50
CA PRO A 387 -0.08 -3.51 17.87
C PRO A 387 -1.58 -3.79 18.05
N THR A 388 -2.41 -3.43 17.07
CA THR A 388 -3.87 -3.67 17.10
C THR A 388 -4.17 -5.17 17.06
N GLU A 389 -3.59 -5.90 16.11
CA GLU A 389 -3.74 -7.36 15.99
C GLU A 389 -3.24 -8.10 17.25
N TRP A 390 -2.19 -7.59 17.89
CA TRP A 390 -1.65 -8.12 19.15
C TRP A 390 -2.61 -7.94 20.33
N ALA A 391 -3.30 -6.79 20.40
CA ALA A 391 -4.26 -6.50 21.46
C ALA A 391 -5.51 -7.40 21.42
N GLU A 392 -5.92 -7.84 20.23
CA GLU A 392 -7.11 -8.70 20.03
C GLU A 392 -6.92 -10.14 20.54
N GLY A 393 -5.67 -10.56 20.73
CA GLY A 393 -5.30 -11.88 21.24
C GLY A 393 -4.04 -12.39 20.59
N ARG A 394 -3.34 -13.29 21.29
CA ARG A 394 -2.00 -13.78 20.93
C ARG A 394 -1.76 -15.21 21.39
N VAL A 395 -0.70 -15.83 20.85
CA VAL A 395 -0.20 -17.11 21.34
C VAL A 395 0.36 -16.91 22.75
N PRO A 396 0.01 -17.77 23.74
CA PRO A 396 0.50 -17.61 25.11
C PRO A 396 2.02 -17.61 25.21
N GLY A 397 2.57 -16.64 25.97
CA GLY A 397 4.01 -16.51 26.16
C GLY A 397 4.79 -15.98 24.95
N ALA A 398 4.11 -15.55 23.88
CA ALA A 398 4.76 -14.89 22.75
C ALA A 398 5.34 -13.52 23.17
N ALA A 399 6.43 -13.12 22.51
CA ALA A 399 6.97 -11.76 22.58
C ALA A 399 6.50 -10.96 21.35
N HIS A 400 5.98 -9.75 21.57
CA HIS A 400 5.57 -8.87 20.47
C HIS A 400 6.74 -8.06 19.93
N MET A 401 7.02 -8.26 18.64
CA MET A 401 8.01 -7.51 17.89
C MET A 401 7.45 -7.20 16.51
N PHE A 402 6.65 -6.13 16.41
CA PHE A 402 6.08 -5.67 15.14
C PHE A 402 7.14 -5.65 14.04
N LEU A 403 6.83 -6.24 12.88
CA LEU A 403 7.83 -6.58 11.84
C LEU A 403 8.80 -5.44 11.48
N PRO A 404 8.36 -4.18 11.24
CA PRO A 404 9.28 -3.07 10.94
C PRO A 404 10.28 -2.75 12.06
N GLU A 405 9.98 -3.14 13.29
CA GLU A 405 10.83 -2.91 14.46
C GLU A 405 11.67 -4.15 14.80
N LEU A 406 11.43 -5.28 14.15
CA LEU A 406 12.01 -6.58 14.49
C LEU A 406 13.53 -6.52 14.51
N ARG A 407 14.17 -5.94 13.48
CA ARG A 407 15.63 -5.82 13.40
C ARG A 407 16.21 -5.09 14.62
N LYS A 408 15.55 -4.00 15.06
CA LYS A 408 15.97 -3.20 16.23
C LYS A 408 15.71 -3.93 17.55
N LYS A 409 14.67 -4.77 17.61
CA LYS A 409 14.25 -5.50 18.82
C LYS A 409 14.88 -6.90 18.94
N ALA A 410 15.49 -7.42 17.89
CA ALA A 410 16.04 -8.77 17.83
C ALA A 410 17.08 -9.05 18.93
N ALA A 411 17.84 -8.04 19.37
CA ALA A 411 18.79 -8.16 20.48
C ALA A 411 18.17 -8.57 21.84
N ARG A 412 16.83 -8.52 21.97
CA ARG A 412 16.11 -8.99 23.16
C ARG A 412 15.91 -10.51 23.19
N LEU A 413 16.20 -11.19 22.08
CA LEU A 413 16.10 -12.65 21.94
C LEU A 413 17.48 -13.30 22.09
N ASP A 414 17.51 -14.52 22.61
CA ASP A 414 18.73 -15.33 22.62
C ASP A 414 18.93 -15.98 21.24
N LYS A 415 20.09 -15.73 20.62
CA LYS A 415 20.42 -16.23 19.27
C LYS A 415 20.64 -17.73 19.19
N HIS A 416 20.95 -18.36 20.34
CA HIS A 416 21.23 -19.80 20.43
C HIS A 416 20.00 -20.61 20.84
N LYS A 417 18.86 -19.95 21.09
CA LYS A 417 17.58 -20.64 21.36
C LYS A 417 16.71 -20.66 20.12
N PRO A 418 15.98 -21.76 19.86
CA PRO A 418 15.06 -21.84 18.74
C PRO A 418 14.01 -20.74 18.78
N VAL A 419 13.79 -20.07 17.64
CA VAL A 419 12.80 -18.99 17.50
C VAL A 419 11.70 -19.41 16.54
N ALA A 420 10.45 -19.20 16.92
CA ALA A 420 9.30 -19.41 16.05
C ALA A 420 8.58 -18.09 15.81
N VAL A 421 8.56 -17.64 14.55
CA VAL A 421 7.95 -16.38 14.15
C VAL A 421 6.57 -16.66 13.56
N TYR A 422 5.55 -15.93 14.01
CA TYR A 422 4.21 -16.00 13.45
C TYR A 422 3.63 -14.61 13.21
N CYS A 423 2.69 -14.52 12.27
CA CYS A 423 1.92 -13.32 11.99
C CYS A 423 0.41 -13.64 11.86
N GLU A 424 -0.35 -12.99 10.99
CA GLU A 424 -1.74 -13.39 10.74
C GLU A 424 -1.83 -14.72 9.97
N SER A 425 -1.09 -14.84 8.86
CA SER A 425 -1.24 -15.95 7.90
C SER A 425 0.08 -16.61 7.45
N GLY A 426 1.24 -16.09 7.86
CA GLY A 426 2.58 -16.61 7.53
C GLY A 426 3.45 -15.67 6.69
N TYR A 427 2.86 -14.79 5.88
CA TYR A 427 3.64 -13.93 4.95
C TYR A 427 4.66 -13.02 5.69
N ARG A 428 4.19 -12.20 6.63
CA ARG A 428 5.06 -11.36 7.48
C ARG A 428 6.01 -12.18 8.35
N ALA A 429 5.62 -13.39 8.73
CA ALA A 429 6.45 -14.26 9.55
C ALA A 429 7.65 -14.82 8.77
N SER A 430 7.47 -15.12 7.48
CA SER A 430 8.57 -15.47 6.58
C SER A 430 9.57 -14.32 6.43
N ILE A 431 9.08 -13.09 6.21
CA ILE A 431 9.94 -11.89 6.21
C ILE A 431 10.70 -11.79 7.53
N GLY A 432 9.99 -11.87 8.66
CA GLY A 432 10.59 -11.78 9.99
C GLY A 432 11.63 -12.85 10.26
N ALA A 433 11.37 -14.08 9.84
CA ALA A 433 12.31 -15.18 9.96
C ALA A 433 13.59 -14.93 9.14
N SER A 434 13.46 -14.44 7.90
CA SER A 434 14.62 -14.07 7.08
C SER A 434 15.45 -12.93 7.69
N ILE A 435 14.80 -11.95 8.33
CA ILE A 435 15.49 -10.88 9.08
C ILE A 435 16.25 -11.47 10.27
N LEU A 436 15.65 -12.39 11.04
CA LEU A 436 16.37 -13.02 12.16
C LEU A 436 17.55 -13.87 11.67
N LYS A 437 17.45 -14.58 10.54
CA LYS A 437 18.61 -15.25 9.93
C LYS A 437 19.73 -14.26 9.60
N GLN A 438 19.41 -13.10 9.01
CA GLN A 438 20.38 -12.03 8.76
C GLN A 438 21.04 -11.50 10.05
N GLU A 439 20.28 -11.43 11.15
CA GLU A 439 20.78 -11.03 12.47
C GLU A 439 21.59 -12.14 13.18
N GLY A 440 21.81 -13.28 12.53
CA GLY A 440 22.68 -14.37 13.02
C GLY A 440 21.99 -15.35 13.97
N PHE A 441 20.66 -15.48 13.90
CA PHE A 441 19.94 -16.55 14.60
C PHE A 441 20.12 -17.87 13.84
N GLU A 442 20.48 -18.93 14.57
CA GLU A 442 20.82 -20.23 13.96
C GLU A 442 19.57 -21.05 13.64
N ASP A 443 18.71 -21.25 14.64
CA ASP A 443 17.45 -22.00 14.54
C ASP A 443 16.24 -21.05 14.55
N VAL A 444 15.79 -20.70 13.34
CA VAL A 444 14.61 -19.86 13.12
C VAL A 444 13.60 -20.63 12.32
N SER A 445 12.35 -20.61 12.78
CA SER A 445 11.22 -21.20 12.09
C SER A 445 10.14 -20.17 11.78
N ASN A 446 9.61 -20.22 10.56
CA ASN A 446 8.34 -19.62 10.20
C ASN A 446 7.19 -20.55 10.63
N VAL A 447 6.02 -19.98 10.92
CA VAL A 447 4.80 -20.73 11.27
C VAL A 447 3.75 -20.58 10.16
N PRO A 448 3.68 -21.53 9.20
CA PRO A 448 2.67 -21.52 8.15
C PRO A 448 1.24 -21.43 8.71
N GLY A 449 0.40 -20.59 8.10
CA GLY A 449 -0.97 -20.32 8.55
C GLY A 449 -1.08 -19.47 9.83
N SER A 450 -0.01 -19.40 10.63
CA SER A 450 0.18 -18.53 11.79
C SER A 450 -1.07 -18.38 12.68
N TRP A 451 -1.48 -17.15 13.02
CA TRP A 451 -2.59 -16.87 13.93
C TRP A 451 -3.93 -17.44 13.45
N GLN A 452 -4.21 -17.38 12.14
CA GLN A 452 -5.44 -17.96 11.59
C GLN A 452 -5.51 -19.47 11.81
N ALA A 453 -4.41 -20.19 11.59
CA ALA A 453 -4.34 -21.63 11.85
C ALA A 453 -4.45 -21.92 13.35
N TRP A 454 -3.80 -21.13 14.21
CA TRP A 454 -3.88 -21.27 15.67
C TRP A 454 -5.32 -21.14 16.19
N LYS A 455 -6.04 -20.10 15.74
CA LYS A 455 -7.46 -19.90 16.06
C LYS A 455 -8.34 -21.03 15.56
N LYS A 456 -8.15 -21.48 14.31
CA LYS A 456 -8.93 -22.58 13.71
C LYS A 456 -8.71 -23.91 14.41
N ALA A 457 -7.49 -24.16 14.89
CA ALA A 457 -7.15 -25.32 15.71
C ALA A 457 -7.70 -25.23 17.15
N ARG A 458 -8.32 -24.09 17.53
CA ARG A 458 -8.90 -23.83 18.87
C ARG A 458 -7.88 -23.97 20.01
N PHE A 459 -6.64 -23.57 19.75
CA PHE A 459 -5.60 -23.58 20.76
C PHE A 459 -5.73 -22.42 21.74
N PRO A 460 -5.13 -22.52 22.95
CA PRO A 460 -5.24 -21.48 23.96
C PRO A 460 -4.78 -20.13 23.44
N VAL A 461 -5.50 -19.07 23.81
CA VAL A 461 -5.21 -17.69 23.43
C VAL A 461 -5.04 -16.86 24.70
N GLU A 462 -3.98 -16.06 24.74
CA GLU A 462 -3.83 -15.02 25.74
C GLU A 462 -4.44 -13.72 25.19
N LYS A 463 -5.35 -13.09 25.93
CA LYS A 463 -5.89 -11.76 25.62
C LYS A 463 -5.35 -10.77 26.63
N GLY A 464 -5.11 -9.53 26.21
CA GLY A 464 -4.75 -8.46 27.14
C GLY A 464 -5.86 -8.25 28.17
N GLY A 465 -5.61 -8.68 29.41
CA GLY A 465 -6.22 -8.19 30.62
C GLY A 465 -5.09 -7.77 31.56
N ASP A 466 -5.27 -6.64 32.21
CA ASP A 466 -4.27 -5.92 33.02
C ASP A 466 -3.30 -6.84 33.78
N LYS A 467 -2.01 -6.68 33.50
CA LYS A 467 -0.99 -6.85 34.52
C LYS A 467 -0.37 -5.48 34.74
N GLU A 468 -0.87 -4.84 35.80
CA GLU A 468 -0.21 -3.72 36.48
C GLU A 468 1.27 -4.01 36.76
#